data_AF-L2GV45-F1
#
_entry.id   AF-L2GV45-F1
#
_cell.length_a   1.000
_cell.length_b   1.000
_cell.length_c   1.000
_cell.angle_alpha   90.00
_cell.angle_beta   90.00
_cell.angle_gamma   90.00
#
_symmetry.space_group_name_H-M   'P 1'
#
loop_
_entity.id
_entity.type
_entity.pdbx_description
1 polymer ?
#
loop_
_entity_poly.entity_id
_entity_poly.type
_entity_poly.pdbx_seq_one_letter_code
_entity_poly.pdbx_strand_id
1 'polypeptide(L)'
;MTDSQFNTPKKFLNEYYGSLCSSYQSIIPFYDPASQISISHEDNVAALSNTNIMERMLGLHHKKKVIKVLVSCFEYHMLSAHDFLMCVLGQFVYHDNSTVRFSHTFIVDCSNMFVIKNEILKVLDEEIIYKAIDFKEKVNNASNTIRIVRGQDKNRSKLVVDFAKYGKLMAVEVEKNDILIEYEDEEMVKNLVNDVSFIKSKGYKVEFN
;
A
#
# COMPACT_ATOMS: atom_id res chain seq x y z
N MET A 1 29.99 22.17 27.58
CA MET A 1 28.80 21.82 26.78
C MET A 1 29.02 22.43 25.42
N THR A 2 29.44 21.63 24.45
CA THR A 2 29.72 22.07 23.08
C THR A 2 28.56 21.64 22.20
N ASP A 3 27.95 22.63 21.56
CA ASP A 3 26.81 22.49 20.66
C ASP A 3 27.09 21.45 19.57
N SER A 4 26.47 20.27 19.70
CA SER A 4 26.26 19.38 18.56
C SER A 4 25.37 20.13 17.58
N GLN A 5 25.94 20.70 16.52
CA GLN A 5 25.16 21.22 15.40
C GLN A 5 24.22 20.11 14.92
N PHE A 6 22.95 20.23 15.30
CA PHE A 6 21.97 19.16 15.35
C PHE A 6 21.99 18.33 14.07
N ASN A 7 22.41 17.07 14.18
CA ASN A 7 22.25 16.07 13.14
C ASN A 7 20.75 15.80 12.97
N THR A 8 20.10 16.57 12.10
CA THR A 8 18.66 16.47 11.85
C THR A 8 18.35 15.41 10.79
N PRO A 9 17.16 14.80 10.83
CA PRO A 9 16.68 13.89 9.78
C PRO A 9 16.77 14.50 8.37
N LYS A 10 16.46 15.79 8.22
CA LYS A 10 16.56 16.49 6.92
C LYS A 10 18.01 16.65 6.45
N LYS A 11 18.96 16.90 7.36
CA LYS A 11 20.39 16.98 7.05
C LYS A 11 20.90 15.62 6.56
N PHE A 12 20.53 14.54 7.23
CA PHE A 12 20.84 13.17 6.78
C PHE A 12 20.39 12.93 5.34
N LEU A 13 19.13 13.22 4.99
CA LEU A 13 18.62 13.00 3.64
C LEU A 13 19.41 13.74 2.56
N ASN A 14 19.73 15.01 2.82
CA ASN A 14 20.50 15.82 1.89
C ASN A 14 21.92 15.25 1.70
N GLU A 15 22.58 14.85 2.77
CA GLU A 15 23.93 14.30 2.71
C GLU A 15 23.95 12.92 2.04
N TYR A 16 22.99 12.04 2.38
CA TYR A 16 22.90 10.70 1.83
C TYR A 16 22.58 10.73 0.33
N TYR A 17 21.49 11.40 -0.09
CA TYR A 17 21.13 11.44 -1.50
C TYR A 17 22.08 12.31 -2.34
N GLY A 18 22.67 13.35 -1.74
CA GLY A 18 23.73 14.13 -2.39
C GLY A 18 24.98 13.28 -2.67
N SER A 19 25.35 12.43 -1.70
CA SER A 19 26.43 11.46 -1.85
C SER A 19 26.09 10.41 -2.93
N LEU A 20 24.87 9.87 -2.91
CA LEU A 20 24.39 8.90 -3.90
C LEU A 20 24.48 9.43 -5.34
N CYS A 21 24.05 10.68 -5.57
CA CYS A 21 24.12 11.31 -6.90
C CYS A 21 25.56 11.56 -7.37
N SER A 22 26.48 11.73 -6.41
CA SER A 22 27.90 11.93 -6.71
C SER A 22 28.54 10.60 -7.16
N SER A 23 28.43 9.56 -6.33
CA SER A 23 28.83 8.20 -6.65
C SER A 23 28.25 7.18 -5.65
N TYR A 24 28.07 5.92 -6.07
CA TYR A 24 27.68 4.83 -5.16
C TYR A 24 28.75 4.51 -4.10
N GLN A 25 30.00 4.90 -4.31
CA GLN A 25 31.04 4.73 -3.31
C GLN A 25 30.90 5.76 -2.18
N SER A 26 30.37 6.94 -2.48
CA SER A 26 30.24 8.04 -1.52
C SER A 26 29.22 7.78 -0.42
N ILE A 27 28.33 6.79 -0.58
CA ILE A 27 27.38 6.40 0.47
C ILE A 27 27.96 5.37 1.47
N ILE A 28 29.07 4.71 1.15
CA ILE A 28 29.68 3.69 2.01
C ILE A 28 29.94 4.20 3.44
N PRO A 29 30.40 5.45 3.67
CA PRO A 29 30.64 5.97 5.02
C PRO A 29 29.39 6.07 5.92
N PHE A 30 28.18 5.96 5.38
CA PHE A 30 26.95 5.93 6.18
C PHE A 30 26.68 4.55 6.80
N TYR A 31 27.45 3.53 6.45
CA TYR A 31 27.22 2.17 6.89
C TYR A 31 28.36 1.66 7.76
N ASP A 32 28.00 0.90 8.78
CA ASP A 32 28.92 0.12 9.58
C ASP A 32 28.80 -1.38 9.23
N PRO A 33 29.71 -2.24 9.73
CA PRO A 33 29.62 -3.68 9.50
C PRO A 33 28.37 -4.36 10.10
N ALA A 34 27.67 -3.71 11.02
CA ALA A 34 26.46 -4.22 11.66
C ALA A 34 25.17 -3.88 10.88
N SER A 35 25.28 -2.96 9.92
CA SER A 35 24.15 -2.39 9.16
C SER A 35 23.37 -3.48 8.44
N GLN A 36 22.05 -3.47 8.59
CA GLN A 36 21.14 -4.43 7.96
C GLN A 36 20.49 -3.81 6.72
N ILE A 37 20.87 -4.28 5.54
CA ILE A 37 20.47 -3.66 4.28
C ILE A 37 19.58 -4.62 3.47
N SER A 38 18.44 -4.12 3.02
CA SER A 38 17.49 -4.81 2.15
C SER A 38 17.18 -3.94 0.94
N ILE A 39 17.79 -4.24 -0.20
CA ILE A 39 17.65 -3.48 -1.45
C ILE A 39 17.12 -4.43 -2.53
N SER A 40 15.98 -4.11 -3.14
CA SER A 40 15.34 -4.95 -4.16
C SER A 40 14.32 -4.19 -5.01
N HIS A 41 13.90 -4.80 -6.11
CA HIS A 41 12.64 -4.46 -6.79
C HIS A 41 11.45 -5.01 -6.00
N GLU A 42 10.27 -4.43 -6.24
CA GLU A 42 8.98 -4.75 -5.62
C GLU A 42 8.73 -6.26 -5.41
N ASP A 43 8.83 -7.06 -6.48
CA ASP A 43 8.49 -8.50 -6.48
C ASP A 43 9.50 -9.41 -5.79
N ASN A 44 10.67 -8.88 -5.42
CA ASN A 44 11.76 -9.66 -4.88
C ASN A 44 11.86 -9.52 -3.37
N VAL A 45 11.86 -10.64 -2.64
CA VAL A 45 12.25 -10.64 -1.23
C VAL A 45 13.77 -10.51 -1.16
N ALA A 46 14.27 -9.31 -0.86
CA ALA A 46 15.70 -9.12 -0.66
C ALA A 46 16.18 -9.86 0.59
N ALA A 47 17.26 -10.63 0.43
CA ALA A 47 18.02 -11.11 1.57
C ALA A 47 18.66 -9.91 2.31
N LEU A 48 18.64 -9.98 3.64
CA LEU A 48 19.42 -9.09 4.49
C LEU A 48 20.90 -9.37 4.25
N SER A 49 21.66 -8.32 3.96
CA SER A 49 23.11 -8.42 3.81
C SER A 49 23.76 -7.14 4.32
N ASN A 50 24.90 -7.30 4.98
CA ASN A 50 25.79 -6.23 5.43
C ASN A 50 27.06 -6.11 4.57
N THR A 51 27.15 -6.84 3.45
CA THR A 51 28.34 -6.85 2.58
C THR A 51 28.05 -6.31 1.18
N ASN A 52 29.06 -5.67 0.60
CA ASN A 52 29.12 -5.25 -0.81
C ASN A 52 28.03 -4.28 -1.29
N ILE A 53 27.79 -3.22 -0.50
CA ILE A 53 26.81 -2.15 -0.76
C ILE A 53 26.91 -1.58 -2.17
N MET A 54 28.14 -1.35 -2.63
CA MET A 54 28.39 -0.79 -3.96
C MET A 54 27.86 -1.69 -5.07
N GLU A 55 28.14 -3.00 -5.02
CA GLU A 55 27.63 -3.95 -6.02
C GLU A 55 26.11 -4.06 -5.97
N ARG A 56 25.50 -3.97 -4.78
CA ARG A 56 24.04 -3.99 -4.63
C ARG A 56 23.39 -2.76 -5.26
N MET A 57 23.94 -1.56 -5.00
CA MET A 57 23.45 -0.34 -5.63
C MET A 57 23.62 -0.37 -7.14
N LEU A 58 24.77 -0.87 -7.63
CA LEU A 58 25.00 -1.07 -9.06
C LEU A 58 24.01 -2.08 -9.67
N GLY A 59 23.72 -3.17 -8.97
CA GLY A 59 22.74 -4.16 -9.38
C GLY A 59 21.33 -3.58 -9.46
N LEU A 60 20.87 -2.95 -8.38
CA LEU A 60 19.55 -2.32 -8.27
C LEU A 60 19.31 -1.30 -9.40
N HIS A 61 20.29 -0.45 -9.66
CA HIS A 61 20.15 0.61 -10.65
C HIS A 61 20.50 0.15 -12.07
N HIS A 62 20.61 -1.17 -12.33
CA HIS A 62 21.00 -1.74 -13.62
C HIS A 62 22.27 -1.09 -14.20
N LYS A 63 23.25 -0.80 -13.32
CA LYS A 63 24.50 -0.09 -13.61
C LYS A 63 24.32 1.32 -14.20
N LYS A 64 23.11 1.88 -14.15
CA LYS A 64 22.86 3.28 -14.49
C LYS A 64 23.31 4.18 -13.35
N LYS A 65 23.84 5.35 -13.66
CA LYS A 65 24.12 6.40 -12.67
C LYS A 65 22.85 7.16 -12.32
N VAL A 66 22.52 7.25 -11.03
CA VAL A 66 21.56 8.22 -10.49
C VAL A 66 22.18 9.61 -10.53
N ILE A 67 21.55 10.56 -11.22
CA ILE A 67 22.03 11.94 -11.34
C ILE A 67 21.23 12.92 -10.47
N LYS A 68 20.02 12.53 -10.07
CA LYS A 68 19.12 13.32 -9.25
C LYS A 68 18.15 12.41 -8.50
N VAL A 69 17.81 12.80 -7.29
CA VAL A 69 16.74 12.18 -6.49
C VAL A 69 15.64 13.23 -6.28
N LEU A 70 14.40 12.88 -6.62
CA LEU A 70 13.22 13.71 -6.36
C LEU A 70 12.50 13.12 -5.15
N VAL A 71 12.54 13.78 -4.00
CA VAL A 71 11.81 13.35 -2.81
C VAL A 71 10.41 13.97 -2.84
N SER A 72 9.39 13.13 -2.96
CA SER A 72 7.98 13.55 -2.96
C SER A 72 7.47 13.79 -1.55
N CYS A 73 7.83 12.91 -0.63
CA CYS A 73 7.48 13.00 0.79
C CYS A 73 8.55 12.28 1.63
N PHE A 74 8.77 12.76 2.84
CA PHE A 74 9.44 11.99 3.86
C PHE A 74 8.80 12.26 5.22
N GLU A 75 8.75 11.22 6.05
CA GLU A 75 8.32 11.29 7.44
C GLU A 75 9.39 10.67 8.33
N TYR A 76 9.46 11.10 9.58
CA TYR A 76 10.41 10.55 10.53
C TYR A 76 9.82 10.48 11.93
N HIS A 77 10.32 9.53 12.71
CA HIS A 77 10.00 9.37 14.12
C HIS A 77 11.29 9.15 14.90
N MET A 78 11.46 9.89 16.00
CA MET A 78 12.54 9.61 16.94
C MET A 78 12.24 8.29 17.65
N LEU A 79 13.18 7.34 17.61
CA LEU A 79 13.12 6.08 18.35
C LEU A 79 13.82 6.19 19.70
N SER A 80 14.84 7.04 19.77
CA SER A 80 15.60 7.36 20.98
C SER A 80 16.14 8.80 20.88
N ALA A 81 16.94 9.24 21.85
CA ALA A 81 17.61 10.56 21.78
C ALA A 81 18.60 10.67 20.60
N HIS A 82 19.07 9.53 20.09
CA HIS A 82 20.09 9.46 19.05
C HIS A 82 19.67 8.62 17.85
N ASP A 83 18.48 8.03 17.85
CA ASP A 83 18.00 7.19 16.76
C ASP A 83 16.71 7.74 16.17
N PHE A 84 16.60 7.72 14.85
CA PHE A 84 15.34 7.99 14.17
C PHE A 84 15.04 6.95 13.10
N LEU A 85 13.75 6.63 12.98
CA LEU A 85 13.15 5.97 11.83
C LEU A 85 12.82 7.05 10.80
N MET A 86 13.05 6.75 9.53
CA MET A 86 12.69 7.62 8.42
C MET A 86 12.10 6.82 7.28
N CYS A 87 11.02 7.33 6.71
CA CYS A 87 10.37 6.76 5.53
C CYS A 87 10.37 7.83 4.43
N VAL A 88 10.80 7.46 3.23
CA VAL A 88 10.96 8.37 2.09
C VAL A 88 10.27 7.77 0.87
N LEU A 89 9.46 8.59 0.21
CA LEU A 89 8.88 8.28 -1.09
C LEU A 89 9.45 9.25 -2.12
N GLY A 90 9.91 8.74 -3.25
CA GLY A 90 10.52 9.57 -4.26
C GLY A 90 10.76 8.87 -5.59
N GLN A 91 11.61 9.49 -6.40
CA GLN A 91 12.02 9.01 -7.71
C GLN A 91 13.52 9.16 -7.91
N PHE A 92 14.16 8.13 -8.44
CA PHE A 92 15.51 8.23 -8.99
C PHE A 92 15.41 8.72 -10.44
N VAL A 93 16.26 9.68 -10.80
CA VAL A 93 16.45 10.12 -12.17
C VAL A 93 17.84 9.69 -12.61
N TYR A 94 17.91 8.94 -13.71
CA TYR A 94 19.14 8.40 -14.24
C TYR A 94 19.73 9.26 -15.35
N HIS A 95 21.01 9.06 -15.65
CA HIS A 95 21.73 9.77 -16.72
C HIS A 95 21.13 9.59 -18.14
N ASP A 96 20.35 8.54 -18.37
CA ASP A 96 19.61 8.30 -19.62
C ASP A 96 18.21 8.94 -19.63
N ASN A 97 17.92 9.80 -18.64
CA ASN A 97 16.63 10.43 -18.37
C ASN A 97 15.49 9.48 -17.99
N SER A 98 15.76 8.18 -17.83
CA SER A 98 14.76 7.28 -17.25
C SER A 98 14.55 7.61 -15.77
N THR A 99 13.33 7.37 -15.28
CA THR A 99 12.94 7.62 -13.90
C THR A 99 12.26 6.41 -13.31
N VAL A 100 12.58 6.06 -12.06
CA VAL A 100 11.87 5.01 -11.32
C VAL A 100 11.44 5.52 -9.96
N ARG A 101 10.26 5.10 -9.50
CA ARG A 101 9.77 5.40 -8.16
C ARG A 101 10.50 4.52 -7.14
N PHE A 102 10.60 5.00 -5.92
CA PHE A 102 11.11 4.21 -4.81
C PHE A 102 10.36 4.46 -3.50
N SER A 103 10.43 3.47 -2.63
CA SER A 103 10.18 3.59 -1.20
C SER A 103 11.46 3.25 -0.45
N HIS A 104 11.88 4.14 0.45
CA HIS A 104 13.15 4.02 1.17
C HIS A 104 12.95 4.26 2.65
N THR A 105 13.21 3.25 3.46
CA THR A 105 13.13 3.30 4.93
C THR A 105 14.52 3.18 5.54
N PHE A 106 14.81 4.01 6.54
CA PHE A 106 16.06 3.99 7.30
C PHE A 106 15.79 3.93 8.79
N ILE A 107 16.68 3.26 9.53
CA ILE A 107 16.91 3.54 10.94
C ILE A 107 18.32 4.09 11.05
N VAL A 108 18.47 5.29 11.61
CA VAL A 108 19.74 6.04 11.61
C VAL A 108 20.10 6.46 13.02
N ASP A 109 21.34 6.18 13.41
CA ASP A 109 22.01 6.75 14.57
C ASP A 109 22.61 8.11 14.20
N CYS A 110 22.34 9.13 15.00
CA CYS A 110 22.80 10.51 14.81
C CYS A 110 23.65 11.04 15.99
N SER A 111 24.10 10.16 16.89
CA SER A 111 24.86 10.52 18.10
C SER A 111 26.12 11.36 17.82
N ASN A 112 26.90 10.97 16.80
CA ASN A 112 28.13 11.66 16.38
C ASN A 112 28.09 11.99 14.89
N MET A 113 27.91 10.96 14.07
CA MET A 113 27.74 11.02 12.62
C MET A 113 26.52 10.19 12.23
N PHE A 114 26.01 10.37 11.02
CA PHE A 114 24.91 9.55 10.54
C PHE A 114 25.39 8.14 10.22
N VAL A 115 24.89 7.16 10.96
CA VAL A 115 25.14 5.73 10.71
C VAL A 115 23.79 5.03 10.51
N ILE A 116 23.62 4.41 9.34
CA ILE A 116 22.42 3.67 8.97
C ILE A 116 22.48 2.30 9.64
N LYS A 117 21.69 2.09 10.69
CA LYS A 117 21.54 0.79 11.35
C LYS A 117 20.77 -0.18 10.47
N ASN A 118 19.65 0.27 9.90
CA ASN A 118 18.82 -0.52 8.99
C ASN A 118 18.44 0.29 7.74
N GLU A 119 18.43 -0.36 6.59
CA GLU A 119 18.00 0.21 5.31
C GLU A 119 17.06 -0.75 4.59
N ILE A 120 15.93 -0.25 4.11
CA ILE A 120 15.02 -0.95 3.21
C ILE A 120 14.75 -0.06 2.01
N LEU A 121 15.27 -0.42 0.85
CA LEU A 121 15.03 0.26 -0.42
C LEU A 121 14.28 -0.65 -1.38
N LYS A 122 13.13 -0.17 -1.82
CA LYS A 122 12.28 -0.79 -2.84
C LYS A 122 12.17 0.10 -4.06
N VAL A 123 12.61 -0.39 -5.21
CA VAL A 123 12.27 0.21 -6.51
C VAL A 123 10.87 -0.26 -6.89
N LEU A 124 10.00 0.69 -7.20
CA LEU A 124 8.59 0.48 -7.48
C LEU A 124 8.38 0.58 -9.00
N ASP A 125 8.40 -0.58 -9.65
CA ASP A 125 8.28 -0.70 -11.10
C ASP A 125 6.84 -1.01 -11.54
N GLU A 126 6.04 -1.64 -10.68
CA GLU A 126 4.65 -2.00 -10.97
C GLU A 126 3.69 -1.38 -9.94
N GLU A 127 2.39 -1.47 -10.20
CA GLU A 127 1.37 -1.13 -9.21
C GLU A 127 0.63 -2.42 -8.87
N ILE A 128 0.66 -2.84 -7.61
CA ILE A 128 -0.28 -3.86 -7.15
C ILE A 128 -1.68 -3.24 -7.19
N ILE A 129 -2.43 -3.56 -8.25
CA ILE A 129 -3.80 -3.10 -8.42
C ILE A 129 -4.72 -4.04 -7.66
N TYR A 130 -5.14 -3.61 -6.48
CA TYR A 130 -6.27 -4.21 -5.79
C TYR A 130 -7.55 -3.80 -6.51
N LYS A 131 -8.19 -4.76 -7.18
CA LYS A 131 -9.53 -4.56 -7.75
C LYS A 131 -10.58 -4.89 -6.70
N ALA A 132 -11.70 -4.18 -6.75
CA ALA A 132 -12.88 -4.61 -6.02
C ALA A 132 -13.25 -6.04 -6.47
N ILE A 133 -13.62 -6.89 -5.52
CA ILE A 133 -14.14 -8.24 -5.79
C ILE A 133 -15.35 -8.12 -6.72
N ASP A 134 -15.40 -8.94 -7.77
CA ASP A 134 -16.48 -8.90 -8.75
C ASP A 134 -17.83 -9.27 -8.10
N PHE A 135 -18.89 -8.70 -8.64
CA PHE A 135 -20.28 -8.80 -8.21
C PHE A 135 -20.71 -10.26 -7.96
N LYS A 136 -20.31 -11.17 -8.85
CA LYS A 136 -20.63 -12.60 -8.77
C LYS A 136 -19.86 -13.33 -7.68
N GLU A 137 -18.62 -12.93 -7.41
CA GLU A 137 -17.81 -13.53 -6.35
C GLU A 137 -18.28 -13.09 -4.96
N LYS A 138 -18.80 -11.86 -4.82
CA LYS A 138 -19.41 -11.41 -3.57
C LYS A 138 -20.58 -12.29 -3.13
N VAL A 139 -21.50 -12.64 -4.05
CA VAL A 139 -22.65 -13.51 -3.74
C VAL A 139 -22.19 -14.89 -3.28
N ASN A 140 -21.22 -15.47 -3.99
CA ASN A 140 -20.79 -16.84 -3.73
C ASN A 140 -19.93 -16.98 -2.47
N ASN A 141 -19.34 -15.89 -1.98
CA ASN A 141 -18.39 -15.92 -0.86
C ASN A 141 -18.91 -15.26 0.43
N ALA A 142 -20.04 -14.55 0.39
CA ALA A 142 -20.55 -13.80 1.53
C ALA A 142 -21.99 -14.21 1.87
N SER A 143 -22.18 -14.90 3.00
CA SER A 143 -23.49 -15.44 3.43
C SER A 143 -24.51 -14.35 3.80
N ASN A 144 -24.06 -13.11 3.99
CA ASN A 144 -24.90 -11.92 4.22
C ASN A 144 -25.31 -11.18 2.93
N THR A 145 -24.94 -11.69 1.76
CA THR A 145 -25.21 -11.04 0.46
C THR A 145 -26.25 -11.82 -0.34
N ILE A 146 -27.20 -11.12 -0.93
CA ILE A 146 -28.20 -11.71 -1.84
C ILE A 146 -28.17 -11.03 -3.20
N ARG A 147 -28.51 -11.81 -4.22
CA ARG A 147 -28.72 -11.31 -5.58
C ARG A 147 -30.20 -11.22 -5.89
N ILE A 148 -30.63 -10.05 -6.31
CA ILE A 148 -31.98 -9.82 -6.82
C ILE A 148 -31.89 -9.69 -8.33
N VAL A 149 -32.41 -10.68 -9.04
CA VAL A 149 -32.59 -10.62 -10.49
C VAL A 149 -33.78 -9.70 -10.75
N ARG A 150 -33.54 -8.53 -11.35
CA ARG A 150 -34.61 -7.55 -11.59
C ARG A 150 -35.70 -8.15 -12.48
N GLY A 151 -36.94 -8.01 -12.03
CA GLY A 151 -38.12 -8.00 -12.91
C GLY A 151 -38.23 -6.66 -13.65
N GLN A 152 -39.40 -6.38 -14.25
CA GLN A 152 -39.63 -5.17 -15.06
C GLN A 152 -39.51 -3.83 -14.28
N ASP A 153 -39.55 -3.85 -12.95
CA ASP A 153 -39.57 -2.65 -12.12
C ASP A 153 -38.14 -2.13 -11.83
N LYS A 154 -37.81 -0.94 -12.35
CA LYS A 154 -36.46 -0.34 -12.29
C LYS A 154 -36.24 0.58 -11.07
N ASN A 155 -37.22 0.71 -10.19
CA ASN A 155 -37.19 1.69 -9.11
C ASN A 155 -36.31 1.23 -7.93
N ARG A 156 -35.07 1.72 -7.89
CA ARG A 156 -34.08 1.43 -6.82
C ARG A 156 -34.59 1.81 -5.43
N SER A 157 -35.28 2.94 -5.28
CA SER A 157 -35.74 3.41 -3.97
C SER A 157 -36.81 2.49 -3.37
N LYS A 158 -37.70 1.95 -4.20
CA LYS A 158 -38.71 0.99 -3.78
C LYS A 158 -38.08 -0.31 -3.28
N LEU A 159 -37.07 -0.80 -3.98
CA LEU A 159 -36.34 -2.01 -3.58
C LEU A 159 -35.57 -1.82 -2.28
N VAL A 160 -34.90 -0.68 -2.07
CA VAL A 160 -34.25 -0.37 -0.79
C VAL A 160 -35.26 -0.42 0.36
N VAL A 161 -36.44 0.18 0.17
CA VAL A 161 -37.52 0.16 1.19
C VAL A 161 -38.05 -1.26 1.44
N ASP A 162 -38.33 -2.02 0.38
CA ASP A 162 -38.89 -3.37 0.47
C ASP A 162 -37.93 -4.35 1.18
N PHE A 163 -36.61 -4.14 1.04
CA PHE A 163 -35.59 -5.03 1.58
C PHE A 163 -34.97 -4.56 2.91
N ALA A 164 -35.02 -3.27 3.22
CA ALA A 164 -34.61 -2.73 4.53
C ALA A 164 -35.47 -3.25 5.69
N LYS A 165 -36.68 -3.77 5.42
CA LYS A 165 -37.53 -4.37 6.47
C LYS A 165 -36.94 -5.65 7.07
N TYR A 166 -36.04 -6.32 6.36
CA TYR A 166 -35.43 -7.58 6.80
C TYR A 166 -34.17 -7.38 7.65
N GLY A 167 -33.64 -6.16 7.67
CA GLY A 167 -32.42 -5.84 8.40
C GLY A 167 -31.72 -4.60 7.86
N LYS A 168 -30.61 -4.25 8.50
CA LYS A 168 -29.77 -3.13 8.12
C LYS A 168 -29.00 -3.46 6.83
N LEU A 169 -29.22 -2.66 5.79
CA LEU A 169 -28.50 -2.76 4.53
C LEU A 169 -27.16 -2.03 4.64
N MET A 170 -26.07 -2.73 4.31
CA MET A 170 -24.72 -2.18 4.27
C MET A 170 -24.38 -1.63 2.88
N ALA A 171 -24.81 -2.34 1.83
CA ALA A 171 -24.60 -1.92 0.46
C ALA A 171 -25.77 -2.31 -0.45
N VAL A 172 -26.06 -1.46 -1.43
CA VAL A 172 -27.00 -1.76 -2.52
C VAL A 172 -26.35 -1.37 -3.84
N GLU A 173 -25.87 -2.36 -4.58
CA GLU A 173 -25.15 -2.18 -5.82
C GLU A 173 -26.02 -2.62 -7.00
N VAL A 174 -25.91 -1.95 -8.15
CA VAL A 174 -26.75 -2.24 -9.33
C VAL A 174 -25.84 -2.56 -10.51
N GLU A 175 -25.98 -3.76 -11.07
CA GLU A 175 -25.23 -4.17 -12.26
C GLU A 175 -26.19 -4.66 -13.35
N LYS A 176 -26.36 -3.89 -14.42
CA LYS A 176 -27.25 -4.20 -15.56
C LYS A 176 -28.68 -4.54 -15.10
N ASN A 177 -28.99 -5.84 -15.00
CA ASN A 177 -30.29 -6.40 -14.63
C ASN A 177 -30.30 -7.00 -13.22
N ASP A 178 -29.19 -6.93 -12.49
CA ASP A 178 -29.05 -7.49 -11.16
C ASP A 178 -28.87 -6.37 -10.13
N ILE A 179 -29.38 -6.62 -8.93
CA ILE A 179 -29.12 -5.79 -7.75
C ILE A 179 -28.52 -6.70 -6.70
N LEU A 180 -27.40 -6.29 -6.10
CA LEU A 180 -26.91 -6.91 -4.88
C LEU A 180 -27.37 -6.12 -3.68
N ILE A 181 -27.81 -6.85 -2.67
CA ILE A 181 -28.03 -6.32 -1.34
C ILE A 181 -27.10 -7.06 -0.40
N GLU A 182 -26.30 -6.29 0.32
CA GLU A 182 -25.49 -6.76 1.43
C GLU A 182 -26.16 -6.32 2.73
N TYR A 183 -26.42 -7.29 3.61
CA TYR A 183 -26.90 -7.06 4.96
C TYR A 183 -25.74 -7.00 5.96
N GLU A 184 -25.98 -6.42 7.13
CA GLU A 184 -24.99 -6.41 8.22
C GLU A 184 -24.62 -7.83 8.69
N ASP A 185 -25.56 -8.78 8.63
CA ASP A 185 -25.36 -10.17 9.07
C ASP A 185 -26.19 -11.16 8.22
N GLU A 186 -25.72 -12.41 8.13
CA GLU A 186 -26.39 -13.58 7.53
C GLU A 186 -27.77 -13.84 8.16
N GLU A 187 -27.97 -13.54 9.45
CA GLU A 187 -29.27 -13.70 10.10
C GLU A 187 -30.39 -12.89 9.39
N MET A 188 -30.03 -11.73 8.84
CA MET A 188 -30.97 -10.88 8.09
C MET A 188 -31.35 -11.52 6.74
N VAL A 189 -30.42 -12.26 6.13
CA VAL A 189 -30.71 -13.08 4.94
C VAL A 189 -31.63 -14.24 5.31
N LYS A 190 -31.44 -14.88 6.47
CA LYS A 190 -32.36 -15.94 6.96
C LYS A 190 -33.78 -15.44 7.17
N ASN A 191 -33.94 -14.23 7.73
CA ASN A 191 -35.24 -13.58 7.87
C ASN A 191 -35.94 -13.39 6.52
N LEU A 192 -35.17 -13.05 5.49
CA LEU A 192 -35.63 -12.89 4.12
C LEU A 192 -36.02 -14.23 3.47
N VAL A 193 -35.24 -15.29 3.69
CA VAL A 193 -35.56 -16.67 3.26
C VAL A 193 -36.90 -17.14 3.83
N ASN A 194 -37.19 -16.79 5.10
CA ASN A 194 -38.44 -17.16 5.76
C ASN A 194 -39.67 -16.43 5.21
N ASP A 195 -39.50 -15.34 4.45
CA ASP A 195 -40.58 -14.51 3.88
C ASP A 195 -40.55 -14.46 2.33
N VAL A 196 -40.05 -15.53 1.69
CA VAL A 196 -39.91 -15.62 0.22
C VAL A 196 -41.25 -15.44 -0.51
N SER A 197 -42.37 -15.78 0.11
CA SER A 197 -43.71 -15.60 -0.47
C SER A 197 -44.06 -14.12 -0.68
N PHE A 198 -43.75 -13.25 0.29
CA PHE A 198 -43.93 -11.80 0.16
C PHE A 198 -43.06 -11.24 -0.96
N ILE A 199 -41.81 -11.66 -1.03
CA ILE A 199 -40.83 -11.20 -2.03
C ILE A 199 -41.31 -11.53 -3.45
N LYS A 200 -41.79 -12.77 -3.65
CA LYS A 200 -42.39 -13.20 -4.91
C LYS A 200 -43.66 -12.39 -5.23
N SER A 201 -44.50 -12.07 -4.24
CA SER A 201 -45.70 -11.25 -4.45
C SER A 201 -45.40 -9.82 -4.94
N LYS A 202 -44.22 -9.29 -4.61
CA LYS A 202 -43.72 -7.98 -5.08
C LYS A 202 -43.07 -8.04 -6.47
N GLY A 203 -42.95 -9.23 -7.06
CA GLY A 203 -42.37 -9.45 -8.39
C GLY A 203 -40.85 -9.58 -8.42
N TYR A 204 -40.21 -9.77 -7.25
CA TYR A 204 -38.77 -9.96 -7.17
C TYR A 204 -38.39 -11.44 -7.31
N LYS A 205 -37.31 -11.72 -8.04
CA LYS A 205 -36.64 -13.02 -8.05
C LYS A 205 -35.33 -12.86 -7.29
N VAL A 206 -35.17 -13.59 -6.19
CA VAL A 206 -33.99 -13.54 -5.32
C VAL A 206 -33.24 -14.87 -5.42
N GLU A 207 -31.93 -14.78 -5.61
CA GLU A 207 -30.97 -15.88 -5.58
C GLU A 207 -30.14 -15.72 -4.30
N PHE A 208 -30.09 -16.82 -3.55
CA PHE A 208 -29.29 -16.99 -2.35
C PHE A 208 -28.05 -17.82 -2.71
N ASN A 209 -27.02 -17.74 -1.87
CA ASN A 209 -25.91 -18.67 -1.90
C ASN A 209 -26.34 -20.06 -1.41
#